data_AF-A0A392S8Z6-F1
#
_entry.id   AF-A0A392S8Z6-F1
#
_cell.length_a   1.000
_cell.length_b   1.000
_cell.length_c   1.000
_cell.angle_alpha   90.00
_cell.angle_beta   90.00
_cell.angle_gamma   90.00
#
_symmetry.space_group_name_H-M   'P 1'
#
loop_
_entity.id
_entity.type
_entity.pdbx_description
1 polymer ?
#
loop_
_entity_poly.entity_id
_entity_poly.type
_entity_poly.pdbx_seq_one_letter_code
_entity_poly.pdbx_strand_id
1 'polypeptide(L)' 'MMAWSVELSKFDITYVPIGAIKSQVLADSVLELTNPPNESRPRPWTLSVD' A
#
# COMPACT_ATOMS: atom_id res chain seq x y z
N MET A 1 5.18 10.24 17.19
CA MET A 1 5.16 9.75 15.79
C MET A 1 6.33 8.79 15.59
N MET A 2 6.25 7.59 16.19
CA MET A 2 7.36 6.61 16.21
C MET A 2 6.86 5.15 16.20
N ALA A 3 5.59 4.89 16.57
CA ALA A 3 5.03 3.53 16.60
C ALA A 3 5.07 2.87 15.21
N TRP A 4 4.71 3.59 14.15
CA TRP A 4 4.70 3.07 12.78
C TRP A 4 6.08 2.64 12.29
N SER A 5 7.13 3.41 12.56
CA SER A 5 8.50 3.03 12.18
C SER A 5 8.95 1.73 12.87
N VAL A 6 8.58 1.54 14.14
CA VAL A 6 8.95 0.34 14.92
C VAL A 6 8.14 -0.88 14.50
N GLU A 7 6.87 -0.72 14.14
CA GLU A 7 6.06 -1.84 13.68
C GLU A 7 6.44 -2.29 12.28
N LEU A 8 6.67 -1.34 11.36
CA LEU A 8 7.01 -1.64 9.97
C LEU A 8 8.41 -2.22 9.83
N SER A 9 9.36 -1.84 10.68
CA SER A 9 10.72 -2.40 10.65
C SER A 9 10.76 -3.90 10.95
N LYS A 10 9.74 -4.47 11.60
CA LYS A 10 9.64 -5.93 11.83
C LYS A 10 9.46 -6.72 10.52
N PHE A 11 9.04 -6.04 9.46
CA PHE A 11 8.79 -6.60 8.14
C PHE A 11 9.81 -6.11 7.11
N ASP A 12 10.95 -5.57 7.56
CA ASP A 12 11.95 -4.90 6.70
C ASP A 12 11.38 -3.72 5.89
N ILE A 13 10.27 -3.13 6.36
CA ILE A 13 9.65 -1.96 5.74
C ILE A 13 10.14 -0.69 6.43
N THR A 14 10.75 0.21 5.66
CA THR A 14 11.19 1.51 6.17
C THR A 14 10.11 2.56 6.00
N TYR A 15 9.58 3.07 7.12
CA TYR A 15 8.64 4.19 7.10
C TYR A 15 9.38 5.51 6.86
N VAL A 16 8.98 6.23 5.80
CA VAL A 16 9.49 7.57 5.50
C VAL A 16 8.33 8.56 5.62
N PRO A 17 8.37 9.49 6.59
CA PRO A 17 7.34 10.51 6.70
C PRO A 17 7.42 11.43 5.49
N ILE A 18 6.37 11.43 4.69
CA ILE A 18 6.18 12.42 3.63
C ILE A 18 5.63 13.66 4.36
N GLY A 19 6.26 14.81 4.18
CA GLY A 19 5.84 16.07 4.81
C GLY A 19 4.43 16.50 4.39
N ALA A 20 4.07 17.76 4.60
CA ALA A 20 2.74 18.25 4.20
C ALA A 20 2.47 17.96 2.71
N ILE A 21 1.53 17.04 2.46
CA ILE A 21 1.13 16.61 1.13
C ILE A 21 -0.17 17.32 0.75
N LYS A 22 -0.31 17.69 -0.53
CA LYS A 22 -1.59 18.20 -1.03
C LYS A 22 -2.64 17.10 -0.90
N SER A 23 -3.84 17.44 -0.43
CA SER A 23 -4.95 16.50 -0.25
C SER A 23 -5.26 15.70 -1.52
N GLN A 24 -5.15 16.34 -2.69
CA GLN A 24 -5.33 15.68 -3.99
C GLN A 24 -4.31 14.57 -4.23
N VAL A 25 -3.03 14.81 -3.94
CA VAL A 25 -1.98 13.80 -4.15
C VAL A 25 -2.18 12.60 -3.22
N LEU A 26 -2.65 12.83 -1.99
CA LEU A 26 -3.03 11.74 -1.09
C LEU A 26 -4.22 10.94 -1.65
N ALA A 27 -5.25 11.62 -2.15
CA ALA A 27 -6.42 10.97 -2.73
C ALA A 27 -6.07 10.15 -3.98
N ASP A 28 -5.24 10.71 -4.87
CA ASP A 28 -4.78 10.03 -6.09
C ASP A 28 -3.93 8.80 -5.75
N SER A 29 -3.08 8.88 -4.71
CA SER A 29 -2.26 7.74 -4.27
C SER A 29 -3.10 6.61 -3.64
N VAL A 30 -4.11 6.95 -2.83
CA VAL A 30 -5.06 5.96 -2.32
C VAL A 30 -5.85 5.33 -3.46
N LEU A 31 -6.25 6.11 -4.46
CA LEU A 31 -6.92 5.60 -5.66
C LEU A 31 -6.02 4.65 -6.45
N GLU A 32 -4.74 4.97 -6.63
CA GLU A 32 -3.77 4.09 -7.30
C GLU A 32 -3.59 2.75 -6.55
N LEU A 33 -3.54 2.79 -5.22
CA LEU A 33 -3.42 1.60 -4.37
C LEU A 33 -4.69 0.74 -4.36
N THR A 34 -5.87 1.36 -4.51
CA THR A 34 -7.17 0.67 -4.45
C THR A 34 -7.70 0.28 -5.82
N ASN A 35 -7.17 0.88 -6.90
CA ASN A 35 -7.55 0.60 -8.27
C ASN A 35 -6.36 0.06 -9.05
N PRO A 36 -5.99 -1.23 -8.85
CA PRO A 36 -4.91 -1.84 -9.61
C PRO A 36 -5.20 -1.71 -11.12
N PRO A 37 -4.23 -1.26 -11.95
CA PRO A 37 -4.48 -0.91 -13.36
C PRO A 37 -4.99 -2.03 -14.28
N ASN A 38 -5.28 -3.24 -13.78
CA ASN A 38 -5.52 -4.41 -14.62
C ASN A 38 -6.33 -5.54 -13.96
N GLU A 39 -7.28 -5.24 -13.07
CA GLU A 39 -8.18 -6.27 -12.50
C GLU A 39 -9.53 -6.39 -13.22
N SER A 40 -9.64 -5.81 -14.42
CA SER A 40 -10.81 -6.06 -15.28
C SER A 40 -10.89 -7.50 -15.80
N ARG A 41 -9.87 -8.33 -15.53
CA ARG A 41 -9.96 -9.79 -15.68
C ARG A 41 -9.93 -10.42 -14.30
N PRO A 42 -10.92 -11.26 -13.93
CA PRO A 42 -10.83 -12.04 -12.70
C PRO A 42 -9.54 -12.87 -12.78
N ARG A 43 -8.58 -12.58 -11.89
CA ARG A 43 -7.42 -13.44 -11.72
C ARG A 43 -7.95 -14.75 -11.13
N PRO A 44 -7.74 -15.92 -11.77
CA PRO A 44 -8.09 -17.18 -11.14
C PRO A 44 -7.33 -17.26 -9.81
N TRP A 45 -8.04 -17.45 -8.71
CA TRP A 45 -7.41 -17.72 -7.43
C TRP A 45 -6.70 -19.07 -7.55
N THR A 46 -5.40 -19.10 -7.29
CA THR A 46 -4.64 -20.35 -7.21
C THR A 46 -4.52 -20.70 -5.74
N LEU A 47 -5.38 -21.61 -5.27
CA LEU A 47 -5.25 -22.20 -3.94
C LEU A 47 -4.20 -23.31 -4.02
N SER A 48 -2.98 -23.03 -3.57
CA SER A 48 -2.00 -24.07 -3.29
C SER A 48 -2.33 -24.70 -1.94
N VAL A 49 -2.70 -25.98 -1.95
CA VAL A 49 -2.77 -26.81 -0.74
C VAL A 49 -1.44 -27.56 -0.69
N ASP A 50 -0.75 -27.47 0.44
CA ASP A 50 0.43 -28.29 0.75
C ASP A 50 0.03 -29.77 0.89
#